data_AF-A0A9X5QZE1-F1
#
_entry.id   AF-A0A9X5QZE1-F1
#
_cell.length_a   1.000
_cell.length_b   1.000
_cell.length_c   1.000
_cell.angle_alpha   90.00
_cell.angle_beta   90.00
_cell.angle_gamma   90.00
#
_symmetry.space_group_name_H-M   'P 1'
#
loop_
_entity.id
_entity.type
_entity.pdbx_description
1 polymer ?
#
loop_
_entity_poly.entity_id
_entity_poly.type
_entity_poly.pdbx_seq_one_letter_code
_entity_poly.pdbx_strand_id
1 'polypeptide(L)'
;MVVADAVALPAVANTLAVLPRSAAATVVLAGGHHDYPLTADERFTVVRVPRNPDGSHDPASVMSTVRELELPDDVHAFVHGEATMVRSVRRHLRLQRNLTKDHVHLSAYWFAGRDADGWRAIKKDFNQSMEAESGD
;
A
#
# COMPACT_ATOMS: atom_id res chain seq x y z
N MET A 1 -0.04 9.50 2.22
CA MET A 1 -0.59 8.54 1.22
C MET A 1 -0.75 7.17 1.87
N VAL A 2 -1.85 6.48 1.58
CA VAL A 2 -2.11 5.11 2.01
C VAL A 2 -2.29 4.25 0.76
N VAL A 3 -1.66 3.08 0.68
CA VAL A 3 -1.88 2.08 -0.37
C VAL A 3 -2.16 0.75 0.29
N ALA A 4 -3.33 0.17 0.00
CA ALA A 4 -3.76 -1.04 0.67
C ALA A 4 -4.56 -1.96 -0.24
N ASP A 5 -4.50 -3.26 0.05
CA ASP A 5 -5.52 -4.19 -0.41
C ASP A 5 -6.65 -4.37 0.62
N ALA A 6 -7.66 -5.16 0.28
CA ALA A 6 -8.79 -5.44 1.17
C ALA A 6 -8.40 -6.12 2.50
N VAL A 7 -7.29 -6.87 2.54
CA VAL A 7 -6.83 -7.54 3.78
C VAL A 7 -6.24 -6.52 4.75
N ALA A 8 -5.64 -5.45 4.22
CA ALA A 8 -5.07 -4.36 5.02
C ALA A 8 -6.10 -3.32 5.49
N LEU A 9 -7.37 -3.42 5.07
CA LEU A 9 -8.39 -2.41 5.35
C LEU A 9 -8.61 -2.11 6.85
N PRO A 10 -8.60 -3.09 7.77
CA PRO A 10 -8.70 -2.81 9.20
C PRO A 10 -7.52 -1.95 9.72
N ALA A 11 -6.32 -2.19 9.22
CA ALA A 11 -5.14 -1.40 9.59
C ALA A 11 -5.22 0.03 9.03
N VAL A 12 -5.75 0.18 7.81
CA VAL A 12 -6.04 1.49 7.21
C VAL A 12 -7.05 2.27 8.05
N ALA A 13 -8.19 1.66 8.40
CA ALA A 13 -9.23 2.31 9.19
C ALA A 13 -8.69 2.79 10.55
N ASN A 14 -7.93 1.94 11.24
CA ASN A 14 -7.31 2.30 12.52
C ASN A 14 -6.29 3.44 12.37
N THR A 15 -5.48 3.42 11.31
CA THR A 15 -4.49 4.48 11.04
C THR A 15 -5.17 5.81 10.77
N LEU A 16 -6.21 5.83 9.92
CA LEU A 16 -6.97 7.04 9.61
C LEU A 16 -7.68 7.63 10.83
N ALA A 17 -8.18 6.77 11.74
CA ALA A 17 -8.88 7.20 12.94
C ALA A 17 -8.01 7.99 13.92
N VAL A 18 -6.69 7.75 13.91
CA VAL A 18 -5.73 8.38 14.85
C VAL A 18 -4.89 9.48 14.20
N LEU A 19 -5.12 9.79 12.91
CA LEU A 19 -4.39 10.86 12.25
C LEU A 19 -4.64 12.21 12.95
N PRO A 20 -3.60 13.07 13.06
CA PRO A 20 -3.75 14.44 13.52
C PRO A 20 -4.82 15.17 12.69
N ARG A 21 -5.54 16.11 13.30
CA ARG A 21 -6.59 16.89 12.61
C ARG A 21 -6.06 17.70 11.41
N SER A 22 -4.79 18.06 11.43
CA SER A 22 -4.11 18.78 10.34
C SER A 22 -3.67 17.88 9.18
N ALA A 23 -3.76 16.56 9.33
CA ALA A 23 -3.32 15.62 8.30
C ALA A 23 -4.43 15.34 7.28
N ALA A 24 -4.03 15.27 6.01
CA ALA A 24 -4.87 14.80 4.93
C ALA A 24 -4.30 13.48 4.36
N ALA A 25 -5.17 12.60 3.86
CA ALA A 25 -4.75 11.33 3.28
C ALA A 25 -5.45 11.00 1.97
N THR A 26 -4.68 10.50 1.01
CA THR A 26 -5.22 9.81 -0.17
C THR A 26 -5.02 8.31 0.01
N VAL A 27 -6.11 7.55 -0.03
CA VAL A 27 -6.12 6.09 0.12
C VAL A 27 -6.31 5.45 -1.25
N VAL A 28 -5.28 4.79 -1.75
CA VAL A 28 -5.35 3.91 -2.93
C VAL A 28 -5.73 2.52 -2.46
N LEU A 29 -6.95 2.08 -2.77
CA LEU A 29 -7.50 0.81 -2.30
C LEU A 29 -7.68 -0.19 -3.46
N ALA A 30 -6.87 -1.24 -3.44
CA ALA A 30 -7.14 -2.47 -4.19
C ALA A 30 -8.19 -3.28 -3.42
N GLY A 31 -9.40 -3.36 -3.97
CA GLY A 31 -10.49 -4.10 -3.35
C GLY A 31 -10.24 -5.61 -3.33
N GLY A 32 -11.16 -6.34 -2.68
CA GLY A 32 -11.26 -7.80 -2.78
C GLY A 32 -12.50 -8.18 -3.57
N HIS A 33 -12.90 -9.45 -3.51
CA HIS A 33 -14.18 -9.92 -4.03
C HIS A 33 -15.39 -9.19 -3.42
N HIS A 34 -15.27 -8.78 -2.16
CA HIS A 34 -16.28 -7.99 -1.47
C HIS A 34 -15.82 -6.54 -1.32
N ASP A 35 -16.76 -5.62 -1.46
CA ASP A 35 -16.57 -4.22 -1.12
C ASP A 35 -16.91 -3.98 0.35
N TYR A 36 -15.86 -3.79 1.13
CA TYR A 36 -16.01 -3.34 2.50
C TYR A 36 -16.06 -1.80 2.54
N PRO A 37 -16.93 -1.23 3.39
CA PRO A 37 -17.07 0.22 3.48
C PRO A 37 -15.80 0.84 4.09
N LEU A 38 -15.29 1.86 3.41
CA LEU A 38 -14.34 2.82 3.93
C LEU A 38 -14.86 4.19 3.51
N THR A 39 -15.66 4.80 4.38
CA THR A 39 -16.36 6.05 4.07
C THR A 39 -15.39 7.22 4.22
N ALA A 40 -15.06 7.85 3.09
CA ALA A 40 -14.29 9.09 3.04
C ALA A 40 -14.93 10.19 3.90
N ASP A 41 -14.10 11.02 4.50
CA ASP A 41 -14.49 12.25 5.19
C ASP A 41 -13.71 13.45 4.60
N GLU A 42 -13.86 14.63 5.21
CA GLU A 42 -13.15 15.84 4.76
C GLU A 42 -11.61 15.73 4.82
N ARG A 43 -11.07 14.76 5.55
CA ARG A 43 -9.63 14.57 5.80
C ARG A 43 -9.03 13.50 4.91
N PHE A 44 -9.82 12.64 4.28
CA PHE A 44 -9.27 11.66 3.36
C PHE A 44 -10.17 11.30 2.19
N THR A 45 -9.53 11.08 1.05
CA THR A 45 -10.18 10.60 -0.18
C THR A 45 -9.82 9.13 -0.43
N VAL A 46 -10.76 8.36 -0.98
CA VAL A 46 -10.53 6.96 -1.36
C VAL A 46 -10.54 6.85 -2.89
N VAL A 47 -9.39 6.48 -3.45
CA VAL A 47 -9.20 6.15 -4.87
C VAL A 47 -9.20 4.62 -4.99
N ARG A 48 -10.25 4.08 -5.60
CA ARG A 48 -10.38 2.63 -5.80
C ARG A 48 -9.62 2.22 -7.06
N VAL A 49 -8.75 1.22 -6.93
CA VAL A 49 -8.01 0.65 -8.06
C VAL A 49 -9.01 -0.06 -8.99
N PRO A 50 -8.92 0.12 -10.32
CA PRO A 50 -9.76 -0.60 -11.26
C PRO A 50 -9.65 -2.13 -11.09
N ARG A 51 -10.79 -2.81 -11.26
CA ARG A 51 -10.88 -4.28 -11.26
C ARG A 51 -10.93 -4.80 -12.70
N ASN A 52 -10.37 -5.98 -12.90
CA ASN A 52 -10.61 -6.78 -14.10
C ASN A 52 -12.07 -7.27 -14.11
N PRO A 53 -12.60 -7.72 -15.27
CA PRO A 53 -13.96 -8.25 -15.37
C PRO A 53 -14.24 -9.44 -14.44
N ASP A 54 -13.21 -10.21 -14.07
CA ASP A 54 -13.30 -11.34 -13.14
C ASP A 54 -13.24 -10.93 -11.66
N GLY A 55 -13.13 -9.63 -11.37
CA GLY A 55 -13.04 -9.07 -10.02
C GLY A 55 -11.64 -9.09 -9.42
N SER A 56 -10.63 -9.60 -10.12
CA SER A 56 -9.22 -9.50 -9.72
C SER A 56 -8.67 -8.09 -9.94
N HIS A 57 -7.49 -7.83 -9.38
CA HIS A 57 -6.72 -6.61 -9.66
C HIS A 57 -5.45 -6.98 -10.40
N ASP A 58 -5.16 -6.26 -11.48
CA ASP A 58 -3.82 -6.25 -12.06
C ASP A 58 -2.89 -5.46 -11.12
N PRO A 59 -1.76 -6.05 -10.65
CA PRO A 59 -0.74 -5.32 -9.90
C PRO A 59 -0.28 -4.02 -10.58
N ALA A 60 -0.29 -3.95 -11.92
CA ALA A 60 0.02 -2.75 -12.68
C ALA A 60 -1.00 -1.63 -12.44
N SER A 61 -2.28 -1.95 -12.20
CA SER A 61 -3.34 -0.97 -11.93
C SER A 61 -3.08 -0.21 -10.63
N VAL A 62 -2.60 -0.88 -9.58
CA VAL A 62 -2.21 -0.20 -8.33
C VAL A 62 -1.10 0.81 -8.61
N MET A 63 -0.07 0.38 -9.34
CA MET A 63 1.07 1.25 -9.66
C MET A 63 0.71 2.41 -10.57
N SER A 64 -0.19 2.23 -11.54
CA SER A 64 -0.69 3.33 -12.37
C SER A 64 -1.39 4.39 -11.52
N THR A 65 -2.31 3.95 -10.64
CA THR A 65 -3.04 4.83 -9.72
C THR A 65 -2.07 5.59 -8.80
N VAL A 66 -1.06 4.91 -8.24
CA VAL A 66 -0.05 5.55 -7.37
C VAL A 66 0.79 6.59 -8.12
N ARG A 67 1.13 6.34 -9.39
CA ARG A 67 1.96 7.26 -10.18
C ARG A 67 1.24 8.54 -10.58
N GLU A 68 -0.08 8.47 -10.71
CA GLU A 68 -0.95 9.60 -11.04
C GLU A 68 -1.18 10.54 -9.85
N LEU A 69 -0.86 10.11 -8.63
CA LEU A 69 -0.98 10.97 -7.45
C LEU A 69 0.11 12.05 -7.44
N GLU A 70 -0.34 13.29 -7.27
CA GLU A 70 0.50 14.38 -6.81
C GLU A 70 0.67 14.23 -5.30
N LEU A 71 1.91 14.12 -4.84
CA LEU A 71 2.25 13.96 -3.44
C LEU A 71 3.00 15.20 -2.95
N PRO A 72 2.67 15.74 -1.77
CA PRO A 72 3.44 16.82 -1.17
C PRO A 72 4.83 16.31 -0.73
N ASP A 73 5.79 17.22 -0.59
CA ASP A 73 7.18 16.89 -0.26
C ASP A 73 7.33 16.21 1.12
N ASP A 74 6.44 16.50 2.06
CA ASP A 74 6.41 15.96 3.42
C ASP A 74 5.54 14.69 3.56
N VAL A 75 5.17 14.06 2.44
CA VAL A 75 4.29 12.89 2.47
C VAL A 75 4.89 11.74 3.28
N HIS A 76 4.06 11.13 4.12
CA HIS A 76 4.29 9.81 4.69
C HIS A 76 3.46 8.76 3.93
N ALA A 77 4.04 7.59 3.69
CA ALA A 77 3.42 6.48 3.01
C ALA A 77 3.13 5.31 3.98
N PHE A 78 1.90 4.82 3.97
CA PHE A 78 1.48 3.58 4.64
C PHE A 78 1.09 2.56 3.56
N VAL A 79 1.88 1.50 3.37
CA VAL A 79 1.75 0.56 2.24
C VAL A 79 1.64 -0.89 2.73
N HIS A 80 0.44 -1.46 2.71
CA HIS A 80 0.16 -2.77 3.33
C HIS A 80 -0.69 -3.66 2.43
N GLY A 81 -0.38 -4.96 2.35
CA GLY A 81 -1.15 -5.90 1.55
C GLY A 81 -0.28 -6.98 0.91
N GLU A 82 -0.55 -7.30 -0.35
CA GLU A 82 0.20 -8.29 -1.13
C GLU A 82 1.67 -7.89 -1.34
N ALA A 83 2.58 -8.86 -1.23
CA ALA A 83 4.02 -8.66 -1.23
C ALA A 83 4.56 -7.97 -2.50
N THR A 84 4.18 -8.41 -3.69
CA THR A 84 4.65 -7.81 -4.96
C THR A 84 4.14 -6.38 -5.16
N MET A 85 2.91 -6.10 -4.73
CA MET A 85 2.35 -4.75 -4.69
C MET A 85 3.18 -3.85 -3.76
N VAL A 86 3.41 -4.29 -2.52
CA VAL A 86 4.19 -3.53 -1.52
C VAL A 86 5.60 -3.23 -2.03
N ARG A 87 6.29 -4.22 -2.60
CA ARG A 87 7.64 -4.05 -3.16
C ARG A 87 7.67 -3.05 -4.32
N SER A 88 6.71 -3.14 -5.24
CA SER A 88 6.61 -2.24 -6.39
C SER A 88 6.39 -0.79 -5.97
N VAL A 89 5.50 -0.58 -4.99
CA VAL A 89 5.23 0.76 -4.43
C VAL A 89 6.45 1.28 -3.68
N ARG A 90 7.09 0.48 -2.82
CA ARG A 90 8.32 0.89 -2.12
C ARG A 90 9.39 1.34 -3.11
N ARG A 91 9.65 0.54 -4.14
CA ARG A 91 10.66 0.85 -5.17
C ARG A 91 10.39 2.21 -5.83
N HIS A 92 9.13 2.50 -6.18
CA HIS A 92 8.76 3.81 -6.73
C HIS A 92 9.01 4.94 -5.72
N LEU A 93 8.56 4.78 -4.48
CA LEU A 93 8.68 5.81 -3.46
C LEU A 93 10.14 6.10 -3.08
N ARG A 94 10.95 5.06 -2.87
CA ARG A 94 12.35 5.20 -2.45
C ARG A 94 13.25 5.64 -3.60
N LEU A 95 13.10 5.06 -4.80
CA LEU A 95 14.05 5.28 -5.90
C LEU A 95 13.63 6.32 -6.93
N GLN A 96 12.33 6.60 -7.07
CA GLN A 96 11.84 7.55 -8.09
C GLN A 96 11.33 8.84 -7.45
N ARG A 97 10.70 8.74 -6.27
CA ARG A 97 10.22 9.90 -5.51
C ARG A 97 11.20 10.35 -4.42
N ASN A 98 12.28 9.61 -4.19
CA ASN A 98 13.34 9.93 -3.22
C ASN A 98 12.85 10.12 -1.76
N LEU A 99 11.68 9.59 -1.39
CA LEU A 99 11.22 9.60 0.01
C LEU A 99 12.19 8.81 0.85
N THR A 100 12.60 9.29 2.03
CA THR A 100 13.47 8.54 2.96
C THR A 100 12.74 7.32 3.55
N LYS A 101 13.48 6.39 4.15
CA LYS A 101 12.88 5.21 4.80
C LYS A 101 11.91 5.58 5.92
N ASP A 102 12.20 6.68 6.63
CA ASP A 102 11.38 7.15 7.75
C ASP A 102 10.02 7.70 7.29
N HIS A 103 9.90 8.02 5.99
CA HIS A 103 8.64 8.42 5.37
C HIS A 103 7.84 7.25 4.79
N VAL A 104 8.35 6.00 4.85
CA VAL A 104 7.71 4.84 4.25
C VAL A 104 7.51 3.72 5.28
N HIS A 105 6.29 3.61 5.79
CA HIS A 105 5.84 2.50 6.62
C HIS A 105 5.18 1.43 5.74
N LEU A 106 5.70 0.21 5.76
CA LEU A 106 5.19 -0.86 4.92
C LEU A 106 5.08 -2.20 5.63
N SER A 107 4.18 -3.05 5.13
CA SER A 107 4.10 -4.44 5.57
C SER A 107 3.43 -5.32 4.52
N ALA A 108 4.19 -6.27 3.97
CA ALA A 108 3.64 -7.35 3.17
C ALA A 108 2.93 -8.37 4.09
N TYR A 109 1.61 -8.45 3.99
CA TYR A 109 0.76 -9.31 4.81
C TYR A 109 0.69 -10.73 4.25
N TRP A 110 0.64 -10.87 2.93
CA TRP A 110 0.54 -12.15 2.24
C TRP A 110 1.30 -12.11 0.92
N PHE A 111 1.51 -13.28 0.32
CA PHE A 111 2.17 -13.42 -0.98
C PHE A 111 1.41 -14.45 -1.82
N ALA A 112 0.95 -14.03 -3.00
CA ALA A 112 0.24 -14.91 -3.92
C ALA A 112 1.04 -16.20 -4.22
N GLY A 113 0.32 -17.33 -4.27
CA GLY A 113 0.92 -18.65 -4.46
C GLY A 113 1.57 -19.24 -3.20
N ARG A 114 1.40 -18.60 -2.04
CA ARG A 114 1.90 -19.10 -0.74
C ARG A 114 0.80 -19.08 0.31
N ASP A 115 0.79 -20.09 1.15
CA ASP A 115 0.05 -20.08 2.39
C ASP A 115 0.78 -19.26 3.47
N ALA A 116 0.19 -19.18 4.66
CA ALA A 116 0.74 -18.40 5.77
C ALA A 116 2.12 -18.89 6.23
N ASP A 117 2.33 -20.21 6.27
CA ASP A 117 3.59 -20.79 6.73
C ASP A 117 4.70 -20.63 5.69
N GLY A 118 4.38 -20.88 4.42
CA GLY A 118 5.29 -20.65 3.30
C GLY A 118 5.67 -19.18 3.15
N TRP A 119 4.75 -18.25 3.41
CA TRP A 119 5.08 -16.82 3.47
C TRP A 119 5.97 -16.50 4.67
N ARG A 120 5.61 -16.97 5.87
CA ARG A 120 6.39 -16.72 7.10
C ARG A 120 7.84 -17.20 6.95
N ALA A 121 8.05 -18.34 6.31
CA ALA A 121 9.37 -18.91 6.08
C ALA A 121 10.30 -18.01 5.25
N ILE A 122 9.76 -17.23 4.29
CA ILE A 122 10.57 -16.40 3.38
C ILE A 122 10.46 -14.89 3.64
N LYS A 123 9.51 -14.46 4.48
CA LYS A 123 9.19 -13.03 4.69
C LYS A 123 10.41 -12.20 5.10
N LYS A 124 11.29 -12.78 5.92
CA LYS A 124 12.52 -12.10 6.36
C LYS A 124 13.43 -11.80 5.18
N ASP A 125 13.73 -12.80 4.35
CA ASP A 125 14.62 -12.66 3.20
C ASP A 125 14.00 -11.74 2.13
N PHE A 126 12.68 -11.82 1.96
CA PHE A 126 11.93 -10.90 1.10
C PHE A 126 12.10 -9.44 1.55
N ASN A 127 11.92 -9.16 2.84
CA ASN A 127 12.06 -7.81 3.38
C ASN A 127 13.49 -7.29 3.21
N GLN A 128 14.49 -8.11 3.54
CA GLN A 128 15.90 -7.76 3.37
C GLN A 128 16.26 -7.47 1.91
N SER A 129 15.77 -8.29 0.97
CA SER A 129 15.97 -8.05 -0.47
C SER A 129 15.36 -6.72 -0.91
N MET A 130 14.15 -6.40 -0.44
CA MET A 130 13.45 -5.15 -0.78
C MET A 130 14.12 -3.91 -0.17
N GLU A 131 14.68 -4.01 1.04
CA GLU A 131 15.47 -2.96 1.68
C GLU A 131 16.78 -2.73 0.92
N ALA A 132 17.51 -3.80 0.59
CA ALA A 132 18.75 -3.73 -0.18
C ALA A 132 18.56 -3.10 -1.58
N GLU A 133 17.44 -3.38 -2.26
CA GLU A 133 17.09 -2.72 -3.54
C GLU A 133 16.95 -1.20 -3.44
N SER A 134 16.59 -0.70 -2.25
CA SER A 134 16.38 0.73 -1.98
C SER A 134 17.58 1.39 -1.31
N GLY A 135 18.65 0.64 -1.03
CA GLY A 135 19.86 1.12 -0.35
C GLY A 135 19.68 1.40 1.14
N ASP A 136 18.77 0.69 1.80
CA ASP A 136 18.46 0.82 3.24
C ASP A 136 19.33 -0.03 4.17
#